data_AF-A0A3M1KPA1-F1
#
_entry.id   AF-A0A3M1KPA1-F1
#
_cell.length_a   1.000
_cell.length_b   1.000
_cell.length_c   1.000
_cell.angle_alpha   90.00
_cell.angle_beta   90.00
_cell.angle_gamma   90.00
#
_symmetry.space_group_name_H-M   'P 1'
#
loop_
_entity.id
_entity.type
_entity.pdbx_description
1 polymer ?
#
loop_
_entity_poly.entity_id
_entity_poly.type
_entity_poly.pdbx_seq_one_letter_code
_entity_poly.pdbx_strand_id
1 'polypeptide(L)'
;MAAVSATAQPLYDHMKCYKVKDQAKFLAEVDLNALQSEFGLEHCVVKGKAKLFCVPVDKDVTTYTDKSKDGIPPVSYNGPEYTNDRICYKIKCPPPTINPLQVTDQFGTRNLEKFKPLMLCAPAVKGVPPTTTTTVLAGNGTPCGSSSECQSGNCTDGFCCDVSACGLCESCGEPG
;
A
#
# COMPACT_ATOMS: atom_id res chain seq x y z
N MET A 1 -18.78 -4.90 39.28
CA MET A 1 -17.94 -5.06 38.08
C MET A 1 -18.68 -4.39 36.93
N ALA A 2 -18.17 -3.27 36.43
CA ALA A 2 -18.76 -2.57 35.29
C ALA A 2 -18.33 -3.28 34.01
N ALA A 3 -19.29 -3.75 33.21
CA ALA A 3 -19.02 -4.26 31.88
C ALA A 3 -18.58 -3.08 31.00
N VAL A 4 -17.33 -3.11 30.54
CA VAL A 4 -16.86 -2.19 29.51
C VAL A 4 -17.50 -2.65 28.21
N SER A 5 -18.52 -1.92 27.74
CA SER A 5 -19.03 -2.11 26.38
C SER A 5 -17.91 -1.75 25.40
N ALA A 6 -17.33 -2.76 24.77
CA ALA A 6 -16.41 -2.58 23.66
C ALA A 6 -17.20 -1.99 22.48
N THR A 7 -16.98 -0.72 22.16
CA THR A 7 -17.41 -0.14 20.90
C THR A 7 -16.58 -0.78 19.78
N ALA A 8 -17.22 -1.46 18.83
CA ALA A 8 -16.54 -1.95 17.64
C ALA A 8 -15.84 -0.76 16.95
N GLN A 9 -14.53 -0.89 16.71
CA GLN A 9 -13.78 0.13 15.98
C GLN A 9 -14.17 0.08 14.50
N PRO A 10 -14.25 1.23 13.81
CA PRO A 10 -14.56 1.26 12.38
C PRO A 10 -13.53 0.47 11.58
N LEU A 11 -14.00 -0.38 10.66
CA LEU A 11 -13.14 -1.17 9.78
C LEU A 11 -13.14 -0.53 8.39
N TYR A 12 -11.99 -0.02 7.95
CA TYR A 12 -11.86 0.65 6.65
C TYR A 12 -11.55 -0.36 5.53
N ASP A 13 -12.45 -1.32 5.31
CA ASP A 13 -12.31 -2.38 4.30
C ASP A 13 -13.10 -2.13 3.00
N HIS A 14 -13.79 -0.99 2.89
CA HIS A 14 -14.39 -0.50 1.65
C HIS A 14 -13.61 0.68 1.07
N MET A 15 -13.87 0.99 -0.19
CA MET A 15 -13.30 2.14 -0.90
C MET A 15 -14.40 2.97 -1.54
N LYS A 16 -14.37 4.29 -1.31
CA LYS A 16 -15.22 5.25 -2.04
C LYS A 16 -14.38 6.03 -3.05
N CYS A 17 -14.75 5.94 -4.32
CA CYS A 17 -14.02 6.56 -5.43
C CYS A 17 -14.71 7.84 -5.95
N TYR A 18 -13.90 8.86 -6.24
CA TYR A 18 -14.32 10.14 -6.79
C TYR A 18 -13.74 10.32 -8.19
N LYS A 19 -14.55 10.81 -9.13
CA LYS A 19 -14.06 11.24 -10.44
C LYS A 19 -13.20 12.49 -10.27
N VAL A 20 -11.97 12.46 -10.79
CA VAL A 20 -11.02 13.57 -10.65
C VAL A 20 -10.63 14.17 -11.98
N LYS A 21 -10.18 15.43 -11.93
CA LYS A 21 -9.44 16.07 -13.01
C LYS A 21 -7.96 15.99 -12.65
N ASP A 22 -7.18 15.43 -13.56
CA ASP A 22 -5.75 15.25 -13.40
C ASP A 22 -5.02 15.87 -14.60
N GLN A 23 -3.95 16.59 -14.29
CA GLN A 23 -3.10 17.28 -15.26
C GLN A 23 -1.90 16.45 -15.68
N ALA A 24 -1.61 15.34 -14.99
CA ALA A 24 -0.54 14.44 -15.37
C ALA A 24 -0.73 13.93 -16.80
N LYS A 25 0.40 13.74 -17.49
CA LYS A 25 0.46 13.28 -18.88
C LYS A 25 1.65 12.34 -19.00
N PHE A 26 1.40 11.06 -18.80
CA PHE A 26 2.38 10.02 -19.04
C PHE A 26 1.76 8.83 -19.76
N LEU A 27 2.63 8.00 -20.34
CA LEU A 27 2.34 6.66 -20.79
C LEU A 27 3.38 5.76 -20.14
N ALA A 28 2.94 4.63 -19.59
CA ALA A 28 3.85 3.66 -19.00
C ALA A 28 3.45 2.26 -19.46
N GLU A 29 4.43 1.48 -19.88
CA GLU A 29 4.27 0.02 -20.06
C GLU A 29 4.53 -0.64 -18.71
N VAL A 30 3.66 -1.57 -18.33
CA VAL A 30 3.71 -2.22 -17.03
C VAL A 30 3.34 -3.69 -17.16
N ASP A 31 3.99 -4.50 -16.34
CA ASP A 31 3.68 -5.91 -16.17
C ASP A 31 2.83 -6.06 -14.91
N LEU A 32 1.62 -6.58 -15.07
CA LEU A 32 0.67 -6.81 -13.99
C LEU A 32 0.63 -8.30 -13.71
N ASN A 33 1.30 -8.72 -12.64
CA ASN A 33 1.28 -10.10 -12.18
C ASN A 33 0.21 -10.26 -11.10
N ALA A 34 -0.91 -10.89 -11.45
CA ALA A 34 -1.98 -11.15 -10.49
C ALA A 34 -1.55 -12.21 -9.46
N LEU A 35 -1.95 -12.02 -8.20
CA LEU A 35 -1.74 -13.02 -7.16
C LEU A 35 -2.55 -14.30 -7.45
N GLN A 36 -3.74 -14.13 -8.01
CA GLN A 36 -4.63 -15.20 -8.44
C GLN A 36 -4.19 -15.75 -9.80
N SER A 37 -3.93 -17.05 -9.85
CA SER A 37 -3.40 -17.72 -11.05
C SER A 37 -4.34 -17.69 -12.25
N GLU A 38 -5.65 -17.54 -12.02
CA GLU A 38 -6.69 -17.44 -13.05
C GLU A 38 -6.56 -16.17 -13.90
N PHE A 39 -5.83 -15.16 -13.41
CA PHE A 39 -5.63 -13.87 -14.07
C PHE A 39 -4.22 -13.75 -14.68
N GLY A 40 -3.21 -14.41 -14.11
CA GLY A 40 -1.87 -14.53 -14.68
C GLY A 40 -1.09 -13.21 -14.81
N LEU A 41 -0.11 -13.22 -15.71
CA LEU A 41 0.73 -12.07 -16.05
C LEU A 41 0.18 -11.36 -17.29
N GLU A 42 -0.05 -10.05 -17.18
CA GLU A 42 -0.50 -9.20 -18.30
C GLU A 42 0.50 -8.08 -18.60
N HIS A 43 0.78 -7.87 -19.89
CA HIS A 43 1.54 -6.72 -20.38
C HIS A 43 0.58 -5.60 -20.78
N CYS A 44 0.61 -4.47 -20.06
CA CYS A 44 -0.38 -3.40 -20.17
C CYS A 44 0.24 -2.03 -20.40
N VAL A 45 -0.56 -1.10 -20.93
CA VAL A 45 -0.21 0.32 -21.04
C VAL A 45 -1.09 1.16 -20.13
N VAL A 46 -0.49 1.90 -19.20
CA VAL A 46 -1.15 2.87 -18.31
C VAL A 46 -1.22 4.24 -18.97
N LYS A 47 -2.41 4.84 -18.98
CA LYS A 47 -2.63 6.20 -19.47
C LYS A 47 -2.65 7.16 -18.29
N GLY A 48 -1.63 8.01 -18.22
CA GLY A 48 -1.26 8.80 -17.06
C GLY A 48 -2.14 9.99 -16.69
N LYS A 49 -3.43 9.91 -16.99
CA LYS A 49 -4.46 10.79 -16.42
C LYS A 49 -5.33 9.97 -15.49
N ALA A 50 -5.15 10.15 -14.19
CA ALA A 50 -6.02 9.60 -13.18
C ALA A 50 -7.49 9.88 -13.51
N LYS A 51 -8.33 8.87 -13.35
CA LYS A 51 -9.79 9.01 -13.51
C LYS A 51 -10.51 8.96 -12.18
N LEU A 52 -9.97 8.19 -11.24
CA LEU A 52 -10.56 8.05 -9.92
C LEU A 52 -9.49 8.28 -8.84
N PHE A 53 -9.92 8.92 -7.77
CA PHE A 53 -9.24 8.94 -6.48
C PHE A 53 -10.13 8.25 -5.46
N CYS A 54 -9.64 7.18 -4.84
CA CYS A 54 -10.40 6.36 -3.91
C CYS A 54 -9.81 6.47 -2.50
N VAL A 55 -10.69 6.61 -1.51
CA VAL A 55 -10.32 6.68 -0.09
C VAL A 55 -10.92 5.48 0.64
N PRO A 56 -10.21 4.88 1.62
CA PRO A 56 -10.77 3.89 2.52
C PRO A 56 -12.00 4.45 3.24
N VAL A 57 -13.04 3.64 3.39
CA VAL A 57 -14.26 4.00 4.13
C VAL A 57 -14.73 2.80 4.94
N ASP A 58 -15.26 3.10 6.12
CA ASP A 58 -16.14 2.20 6.85
C ASP A 58 -17.57 2.38 6.31
N LYS A 59 -18.38 1.32 6.33
CA LYS A 59 -19.71 1.35 5.71
C LYS A 59 -20.74 0.51 6.46
N ASP A 60 -21.72 1.23 6.99
CA ASP A 60 -22.99 0.65 7.45
C ASP A 60 -24.05 0.55 6.33
N VAL A 61 -24.80 -0.56 6.34
CA VAL A 61 -25.99 -0.71 5.49
C VAL A 61 -27.20 -0.17 6.25
N THR A 62 -27.66 1.03 5.91
CA THR A 62 -28.79 1.69 6.59
C THR A 62 -30.16 1.21 6.11
N THR A 63 -30.25 0.83 4.83
CA THR A 63 -31.46 0.28 4.21
C THR A 63 -31.06 -0.74 3.17
N TYR A 64 -31.80 -1.85 3.06
CA TYR A 64 -31.61 -2.84 2.03
C TYR A 64 -32.96 -3.26 1.44
N THR A 65 -33.01 -3.38 0.11
CA THR A 65 -34.17 -3.92 -0.60
C THR A 65 -33.64 -4.85 -1.67
N ASP A 66 -33.85 -6.15 -1.47
CA ASP A 66 -33.60 -7.13 -2.50
C ASP A 66 -34.69 -7.02 -3.58
N LYS A 67 -34.26 -6.83 -4.83
CA LYS A 67 -35.16 -6.83 -5.99
C LYS A 67 -35.24 -8.21 -6.64
N SER A 68 -34.40 -9.14 -6.22
CA SER A 68 -34.57 -10.56 -6.49
C SER A 68 -35.76 -11.07 -5.66
N LYS A 69 -36.50 -12.04 -6.18
CA LYS A 69 -37.68 -12.59 -5.49
C LYS A 69 -37.30 -13.45 -4.27
N ASP A 70 -36.02 -13.64 -4.02
CA ASP A 70 -35.50 -14.62 -3.07
C ASP A 70 -35.29 -14.04 -1.66
N GLY A 71 -35.34 -12.70 -1.51
CA GLY A 71 -35.43 -12.03 -0.22
C GLY A 71 -34.21 -12.23 0.70
N ILE A 72 -33.03 -12.43 0.12
CA ILE A 72 -31.83 -12.78 0.89
C ILE A 72 -31.30 -11.53 1.61
N PRO A 73 -31.18 -11.52 2.95
CA PRO A 73 -30.65 -10.38 3.69
C PRO A 73 -29.14 -10.21 3.42
N PRO A 74 -28.60 -8.98 3.50
CA PRO A 74 -27.19 -8.76 3.32
C PRO A 74 -26.42 -9.39 4.48
N VAL A 75 -25.35 -10.10 4.15
CA VAL A 75 -24.49 -10.77 5.13
C VAL A 75 -23.26 -9.90 5.36
N SER A 76 -22.79 -9.80 6.61
CA SER A 76 -21.53 -9.10 6.88
C SER A 76 -20.37 -9.88 6.26
N TYR A 77 -19.57 -9.23 5.44
CA TYR A 77 -18.34 -9.79 4.89
C TYR A 77 -17.23 -8.78 5.09
N ASN A 78 -16.24 -9.14 5.91
CA ASN A 78 -15.14 -8.26 6.26
C ASN A 78 -13.94 -8.54 5.36
N GLY A 79 -13.40 -7.49 4.75
CA GLY A 79 -12.18 -7.53 3.96
C GLY A 79 -10.93 -7.17 4.76
N PRO A 80 -9.75 -7.22 4.10
CA PRO A 80 -8.54 -6.62 4.65
C PRO A 80 -8.72 -5.11 4.85
N GLU A 81 -8.18 -4.58 5.93
CA GLU A 81 -8.17 -3.14 6.19
C GLU A 81 -7.29 -2.40 5.18
N TYR A 82 -7.79 -1.29 4.65
CA TYR A 82 -7.02 -0.39 3.80
C TYR A 82 -6.48 0.81 4.58
N THR A 83 -5.17 0.98 4.55
CA THR A 83 -4.46 2.08 5.25
C THR A 83 -4.05 3.24 4.33
N ASN A 84 -4.29 3.11 3.02
CA ASN A 84 -3.83 4.08 2.04
C ASN A 84 -4.89 4.40 0.98
N ASP A 85 -4.83 5.63 0.45
CA ASP A 85 -5.65 6.04 -0.69
C ASP A 85 -5.20 5.32 -1.96
N ARG A 86 -6.03 5.38 -3.01
CA ARG A 86 -5.69 4.85 -4.33
C ARG A 86 -5.95 5.89 -5.42
N ILE A 87 -5.08 5.91 -6.42
CA ILE A 87 -5.33 6.61 -7.68
C ILE A 87 -5.49 5.57 -8.79
N CYS A 88 -6.59 5.66 -9.53
CA CYS A 88 -6.87 4.72 -10.62
C CYS A 88 -6.73 5.36 -12.00
N TYR A 89 -6.00 4.68 -12.88
CA TYR A 89 -5.70 5.08 -14.24
C TYR A 89 -6.38 4.16 -15.24
N LYS A 90 -6.71 4.68 -16.43
CA LYS A 90 -7.15 3.81 -17.53
C LYS A 90 -5.97 2.99 -18.02
N ILE A 91 -6.19 1.71 -18.26
CA ILE A 91 -5.20 0.81 -18.85
C ILE A 91 -5.68 0.27 -20.20
N LYS A 92 -4.73 -0.18 -21.01
CA LYS A 92 -4.97 -0.99 -22.20
C LYS A 92 -4.13 -2.25 -22.06
N CYS A 93 -4.79 -3.38 -21.94
CA CYS A 93 -4.18 -4.72 -21.90
C CYS A 93 -4.72 -5.55 -23.06
N PRO A 94 -4.00 -6.59 -23.51
CA PRO A 94 -4.58 -7.67 -24.30
C PRO A 94 -5.83 -8.24 -23.63
N PRO A 95 -6.84 -8.70 -24.38
CA PRO A 95 -7.98 -9.39 -23.78
C PRO A 95 -7.52 -10.69 -23.11
N PRO A 96 -7.79 -10.89 -21.80
CA PRO A 96 -7.43 -12.13 -21.13
C PRO A 96 -8.47 -13.22 -21.40
N THR A 97 -8.04 -14.49 -21.34
CA THR A 97 -8.95 -15.64 -21.39
C THR A 97 -9.18 -16.13 -19.97
N ILE A 98 -10.25 -15.64 -19.33
CA ILE A 98 -10.59 -15.96 -17.94
C ILE A 98 -11.92 -16.72 -17.92
N ASN A 99 -11.93 -17.88 -17.28
CA ASN A 99 -13.15 -18.68 -17.11
C ASN A 99 -14.15 -17.94 -16.21
N PRO A 100 -15.46 -18.24 -16.32
CA PRO A 100 -16.44 -17.69 -15.39
C PRO A 100 -16.08 -18.02 -13.94
N LEU A 101 -16.20 -17.03 -13.06
CA LEU A 101 -15.90 -17.17 -11.63
C LEU A 101 -17.14 -16.93 -10.79
N GLN A 102 -17.40 -17.83 -9.86
CA GLN A 102 -18.41 -17.59 -8.83
C GLN A 102 -17.79 -16.77 -7.70
N VAL A 103 -18.41 -15.64 -7.35
CA VAL A 103 -17.96 -14.75 -6.27
C VAL A 103 -19.10 -14.46 -5.32
N THR A 104 -18.78 -14.25 -4.04
CA THR A 104 -19.73 -13.88 -3.00
C THR A 104 -19.28 -12.58 -2.36
N ASP A 105 -20.20 -11.64 -2.20
CA ASP A 105 -20.02 -10.48 -1.35
C ASP A 105 -21.19 -10.33 -0.37
N GLN A 106 -21.23 -9.23 0.35
CA GLN A 106 -22.29 -8.92 1.31
C GLN A 106 -23.70 -8.86 0.70
N PHE A 107 -23.84 -8.86 -0.63
CA PHE A 107 -25.11 -8.83 -1.35
C PHE A 107 -25.41 -10.17 -2.05
N GLY A 108 -24.66 -11.22 -1.76
CA GLY A 108 -24.91 -12.58 -2.23
C GLY A 108 -23.90 -13.10 -3.27
N THR A 109 -24.20 -14.29 -3.79
CA THR A 109 -23.33 -15.04 -4.71
C THR A 109 -23.74 -14.85 -6.17
N ARG A 110 -22.77 -14.67 -7.08
CA ARG A 110 -23.01 -14.50 -8.51
C ARG A 110 -21.85 -15.00 -9.37
N ASN A 111 -22.16 -15.39 -10.60
CA ASN A 111 -21.16 -15.74 -11.60
C ASN A 111 -20.75 -14.49 -12.38
N LEU A 112 -19.46 -14.22 -12.42
CA LEU A 112 -18.85 -13.18 -13.23
C LEU A 112 -18.24 -13.80 -14.49
N GLU A 113 -18.45 -13.14 -15.63
CA GLU A 113 -17.96 -13.59 -16.94
C GLU A 113 -17.47 -12.40 -17.78
N LYS A 114 -16.79 -12.68 -18.90
CA LYS A 114 -16.33 -11.67 -19.88
C LYS A 114 -15.43 -10.59 -19.26
N PHE A 115 -14.49 -11.01 -18.42
CA PHE A 115 -13.54 -10.13 -17.76
C PHE A 115 -12.74 -9.30 -18.77
N LYS A 116 -12.70 -7.99 -18.53
CA LYS A 116 -11.96 -7.04 -19.36
C LYS A 116 -11.20 -6.04 -18.49
N PRO A 117 -9.86 -5.99 -18.55
CA PRO A 117 -9.07 -4.98 -17.85
C PRO A 117 -9.48 -3.57 -18.28
N LEU A 118 -9.71 -2.70 -17.31
CA LEU A 118 -10.20 -1.33 -17.55
C LEU A 118 -9.41 -0.27 -16.78
N MET A 119 -9.12 -0.54 -15.51
CA MET A 119 -8.45 0.39 -14.61
C MET A 119 -7.37 -0.32 -13.80
N LEU A 120 -6.26 0.37 -13.55
CA LEU A 120 -5.25 -0.01 -12.56
C LEU A 120 -5.26 1.01 -11.42
N CYS A 121 -5.42 0.55 -10.19
CA CYS A 121 -5.45 1.40 -8.99
C CYS A 121 -4.14 1.25 -8.18
N ALA A 122 -3.33 2.30 -8.18
CA ALA A 122 -2.05 2.33 -7.47
C ALA A 122 -2.21 2.97 -6.07
N PRO A 123 -1.39 2.57 -5.07
CA PRO A 123 -1.24 3.27 -3.80
C PRO A 123 -1.05 4.78 -3.96
N ALA A 124 -1.64 5.56 -3.06
CA ALA A 124 -1.48 7.01 -3.00
C ALA A 124 -1.42 7.51 -1.55
N VAL A 125 -0.66 8.59 -1.36
CA VAL A 125 -0.61 9.37 -0.12
C VAL A 125 -0.96 10.82 -0.44
N LYS A 126 -1.57 11.53 0.51
CA LYS A 126 -1.90 12.95 0.35
C LYS A 126 -0.64 13.80 0.53
N GLY A 127 -0.45 14.76 -0.37
CA GLY A 127 0.71 15.66 -0.32
C GLY A 127 1.96 15.08 -0.97
N VAL A 128 3.11 15.67 -0.65
CA VAL A 128 4.41 15.18 -1.12
C VAL A 128 4.72 13.88 -0.38
N PRO A 129 5.17 12.81 -1.06
CA PRO A 129 5.63 11.62 -0.37
C PRO A 129 6.66 12.00 0.70
N PRO A 130 6.64 11.36 1.89
CA PRO A 130 7.68 11.59 2.86
C PRO A 130 9.01 11.34 2.17
N THR A 131 9.87 12.36 2.12
CA THR A 131 11.24 12.18 1.66
C THR A 131 11.89 11.34 2.75
N THR A 132 12.10 10.06 2.48
CA THR A 132 12.98 9.24 3.33
C THR A 132 14.37 9.81 3.13
N THR A 133 14.72 10.83 3.91
CA THR A 133 16.10 11.24 4.06
C THR A 133 16.77 10.08 4.77
N THR A 134 17.34 9.16 3.98
CA THR A 134 18.39 8.29 4.50
C THR A 134 19.51 9.23 4.90
N THR A 135 19.50 9.66 6.16
CA THR A 135 20.65 10.32 6.77
C THR A 135 21.74 9.27 6.79
N VAL A 136 22.49 9.18 5.70
CA VAL A 136 23.81 8.55 5.74
C VAL A 136 24.58 9.44 6.71
N LEU A 137 24.78 8.97 7.94
CA LEU A 137 25.66 9.64 8.87
C LEU A 137 27.00 9.77 8.14
N ALA A 138 27.41 11.00 7.82
CA ALA A 138 28.72 11.24 7.27
C ALA A 138 29.72 10.79 8.35
N GLY A 139 30.42 9.68 8.11
CA GLY A 139 31.49 9.22 8.97
C GLY A 139 32.59 10.28 8.97
N ASN A 140 32.79 10.95 10.10
CA ASN A 140 33.90 11.89 10.29
C ASN A 140 35.15 11.18 10.84
N GLY A 141 35.15 9.85 10.97
CA GLY A 141 36.19 9.08 11.66
C GLY A 141 36.90 8.06 10.77
N THR A 142 38.00 7.55 11.28
CA THR A 142 38.73 6.42 10.68
C THR A 142 37.91 5.14 10.86
N PRO A 143 37.63 4.35 9.80
CA PRO A 143 36.90 3.11 9.93
C PRO A 143 37.71 2.06 10.71
N CYS A 144 37.03 1.26 11.52
CA CYS A 144 37.64 0.19 12.32
C CYS A 144 36.75 -1.06 12.33
N GLY A 145 37.39 -2.24 12.32
CA GLY A 145 36.73 -3.54 12.57
C GLY A 145 36.82 -4.00 14.02
N SER A 146 37.72 -3.40 14.81
CA SER A 146 37.97 -3.73 16.21
C SER A 146 38.56 -2.56 16.98
N SER A 147 38.40 -2.57 18.31
CA SER A 147 38.97 -1.57 19.22
C SER A 147 40.48 -1.37 19.09
N SER A 148 41.23 -2.41 18.69
CA SER A 148 42.70 -2.33 18.54
C SER A 148 43.16 -1.52 17.34
N GLU A 149 42.26 -1.23 16.39
CA GLU A 149 42.55 -0.41 15.21
C GLU A 149 42.43 1.09 15.52
N CYS A 150 42.00 1.45 16.73
CA CYS A 150 41.85 2.84 17.17
C CYS A 150 42.88 3.17 18.25
N GLN A 151 43.55 4.32 18.11
CA GLN A 151 44.52 4.79 19.11
C GLN A 151 43.92 4.95 20.51
N SER A 152 42.63 5.28 20.57
CA SER A 152 41.83 5.38 21.81
C SER A 152 41.43 4.03 22.41
N GLY A 153 41.49 2.94 21.64
CA GLY A 153 40.92 1.65 22.01
C GLY A 153 39.40 1.54 21.82
N ASN A 154 38.72 2.53 21.23
CA ASN A 154 37.26 2.54 21.10
C ASN A 154 36.84 2.54 19.62
N CYS A 155 36.21 1.44 19.18
CA CYS A 155 35.58 1.31 17.87
C CYS A 155 34.06 1.25 18.05
N THR A 156 33.35 2.30 17.66
CA THR A 156 31.89 2.40 17.83
C THR A 156 31.25 2.66 16.47
N ASP A 157 30.22 1.88 16.14
CA ASP A 157 29.49 1.94 14.87
C ASP A 157 30.38 1.89 13.61
N GLY A 158 31.53 1.21 13.73
CA GLY A 158 32.49 1.00 12.63
C GLY A 158 33.50 2.13 12.45
N PHE A 159 33.60 3.08 13.39
CA PHE A 159 34.55 4.19 13.36
C PHE A 159 35.22 4.42 14.73
N CYS A 160 36.46 4.93 14.71
CA CYS A 160 37.21 5.22 15.93
C CYS A 160 36.62 6.42 16.70
N CYS A 161 36.33 6.23 17.99
CA CYS A 161 35.86 7.26 18.94
C CYS A 161 36.91 7.54 20.04
N ASP A 162 36.94 8.74 20.62
CA ASP A 162 37.81 9.09 21.76
C ASP A 162 37.32 8.44 23.08
N VAL A 163 36.01 8.29 23.22
CA VAL A 163 35.34 7.62 24.34
C VAL A 163 34.59 6.36 23.88
N SER A 164 34.30 5.45 24.83
CA SER A 164 33.58 4.21 24.56
C SER A 164 32.07 4.40 24.30
N ALA A 165 31.56 5.62 24.47
CA ALA A 165 30.17 5.97 24.23
C ALA A 165 30.09 7.36 23.57
N CYS A 166 29.99 7.37 22.26
CA CYS A 166 29.69 8.55 21.47
C CYS A 166 28.18 8.81 21.67
N GLY A 167 27.75 10.06 21.91
CA GLY A 167 26.34 10.37 22.20
C GLY A 167 25.40 9.91 21.07
N LEU A 168 24.11 9.73 21.35
CA LEU A 168 23.11 9.46 20.30
C LEU A 168 23.23 10.51 19.19
N CYS A 169 23.68 10.08 18.00
CA CYS A 169 23.93 10.90 16.81
C CYS A 169 25.23 11.74 16.78
N GLU A 170 26.24 11.46 17.61
CA GLU A 170 27.58 12.04 17.44
C GLU A 170 28.47 11.14 16.58
N SER A 171 29.13 11.72 15.57
CA SER A 171 30.16 11.02 14.77
C SER A 171 31.54 11.42 15.25
N CYS A 172 32.38 10.41 15.52
CA CYS A 172 33.74 10.65 16.02
C CYS A 172 34.73 10.92 14.90
N GLY A 173 35.72 11.74 15.20
CA GLY A 173 36.69 12.26 14.24
C GLY A 173 38.11 12.25 14.78
N GLU A 174 38.51 11.11 15.35
CA GLU A 174 39.92 10.90 15.71
C GLU A 174 40.70 10.30 14.53
N PRO A 175 41.91 10.82 14.24
CA PRO A 175 42.87 10.14 13.38
C PRO A 175 43.20 8.74 13.92
N GLY A 176 43.31 7.76 13.02
CA GLY A 176 43.77 6.40 13.32
C GLY A 176 45.27 6.29 13.55
#